data_AF-A0A3D0UL47-F1
#
_entry.id   AF-A0A3D0UL47-F1
#
_cell.length_a   1.000
_cell.length_b   1.000
_cell.length_c   1.000
_cell.angle_alpha   90.00
_cell.angle_beta   90.00
_cell.angle_gamma   90.00
#
_symmetry.space_group_name_H-M   'P 1'
#
loop_
_entity.id
_entity.type
_entity.pdbx_description
1 polymer ?
#
loop_
_entity_poly.entity_id
_entity_poly.type
_entity_poly.pdbx_seq_one_letter_code
_entity_poly.pdbx_strand_id
1 'polypeptide(L)'
;TETRRASSARSGEIARLNPKAAAARMSQEANVMLVYSDAAVTTINLSPVPLILEGLVLSRTLDNNNQVVTVTVNLWEEIAEGSGDTLPAGDCYQILHQTNVLGDLSPNPILLPNCDSLQNWSVADEQDWIFWIPDETDEEFQVFQGDQIIHTCSLGDGFCKFFLPQP
;
A
#
# COMPACT_ATOMS: atom_id res chain seq x y z
N THR A 1 -55.53 -14.16 44.16
CA THR A 1 -56.34 -13.51 43.10
C THR A 1 -55.41 -12.66 42.27
N GLU A 2 -55.44 -12.90 40.95
CA GLU A 2 -54.47 -12.56 39.89
C GLU A 2 -54.28 -11.08 39.53
N THR A 3 -53.27 -10.86 38.65
CA THR A 3 -53.15 -9.86 37.55
C THR A 3 -52.06 -8.79 37.85
N ARG A 4 -51.02 -8.50 37.04
CA ARG A 4 -50.78 -8.61 35.58
C ARG A 4 -49.27 -8.59 35.26
N ARG A 5 -48.89 -9.24 34.15
CA ARG A 5 -47.58 -9.19 33.47
C ARG A 5 -47.25 -7.79 32.92
N ALA A 6 -45.95 -7.47 32.84
CA ALA A 6 -45.38 -6.72 31.71
C ALA A 6 -43.89 -7.08 31.53
N SER A 7 -43.61 -7.91 30.53
CA SER A 7 -42.29 -8.09 29.93
C SER A 7 -41.97 -6.87 29.07
N SER A 8 -40.74 -6.36 29.14
CA SER A 8 -40.19 -5.48 28.10
C SER A 8 -38.84 -6.03 27.68
N ALA A 9 -38.83 -6.60 26.48
CA ALA A 9 -37.65 -7.06 25.79
C ALA A 9 -36.91 -5.86 25.17
N ARG A 10 -35.60 -5.80 25.34
CA ARG A 10 -34.69 -5.12 24.40
C ARG A 10 -33.51 -6.05 24.13
N SER A 11 -33.77 -7.10 23.36
CA SER A 11 -32.74 -7.74 22.55
C SER A 11 -32.46 -6.80 21.38
N GLY A 12 -31.49 -5.90 21.57
CA GLY A 12 -30.86 -5.19 20.47
C GLY A 12 -29.97 -6.16 19.71
N GLU A 13 -30.55 -6.75 18.67
CA GLU A 13 -29.93 -7.15 17.40
C GLU A 13 -28.39 -7.04 17.35
N ILE A 14 -27.70 -8.11 17.75
CA ILE A 14 -26.33 -8.35 17.30
C ILE A 14 -26.46 -8.60 15.80
N ALA A 15 -26.11 -7.59 15.01
CA ALA A 15 -25.96 -7.72 13.57
C ALA A 15 -25.17 -9.00 13.30
N ARG A 16 -25.82 -9.98 12.65
CA ARG A 16 -25.16 -11.21 12.24
C ARG A 16 -24.12 -10.81 11.19
N LEU A 17 -22.89 -10.55 11.65
CA LEU A 17 -21.71 -10.52 10.79
C LEU A 17 -21.74 -11.82 10.01
N ASN A 18 -22.04 -11.76 8.71
CA ASN A 18 -22.04 -12.93 7.86
C ASN A 18 -20.60 -13.43 7.82
N PRO A 19 -20.27 -14.56 8.48
CA PRO A 19 -18.88 -15.01 8.59
C PRO A 19 -18.29 -15.35 7.22
N LYS A 20 -19.15 -15.60 6.23
CA LYS A 20 -18.75 -15.83 4.83
C LYS A 20 -18.27 -14.55 4.13
N ALA A 21 -18.84 -13.38 4.45
CA ALA A 21 -18.39 -12.10 3.93
C ALA A 21 -17.10 -11.62 4.62
N ALA A 22 -16.95 -11.92 5.91
CA ALA A 22 -15.69 -11.71 6.62
C ALA A 22 -14.58 -12.66 6.11
N ALA A 23 -14.89 -13.93 5.89
CA ALA A 23 -13.95 -14.92 5.36
C ALA A 23 -13.55 -14.68 3.89
N ALA A 24 -14.47 -14.20 3.05
CA ALA A 24 -14.15 -13.82 1.66
C ALA A 24 -13.21 -12.61 1.58
N ARG A 25 -13.27 -11.69 2.55
CA ARG A 25 -12.27 -10.61 2.70
C ARG A 25 -10.93 -11.11 3.25
N MET A 26 -10.90 -12.26 3.93
CA MET A 26 -9.69 -12.85 4.49
C MET A 26 -8.98 -13.84 3.54
N SER A 27 -9.56 -14.18 2.38
CA SER A 27 -9.00 -15.20 1.47
C SER A 27 -8.67 -14.68 0.07
N GLN A 28 -8.63 -13.36 -0.15
CA GLN A 28 -8.05 -12.83 -1.38
C GLN A 28 -6.53 -12.92 -1.25
N GLU A 29 -5.90 -13.69 -2.14
CA GLU A 29 -4.44 -13.71 -2.27
C GLU A 29 -3.97 -12.29 -2.56
N ALA A 30 -2.89 -11.87 -1.89
CA ALA A 30 -2.30 -10.57 -2.12
C ALA A 30 -1.91 -10.43 -3.60
N ASN A 31 -2.38 -9.36 -4.24
CA ASN A 31 -2.14 -9.09 -5.64
C ASN A 31 -1.16 -7.93 -5.85
N VAL A 32 -0.73 -7.27 -4.77
CA VAL A 32 0.35 -6.28 -4.76
C VAL A 32 1.48 -6.77 -3.89
N MET A 33 2.72 -6.53 -4.34
CA MET A 33 3.90 -6.60 -3.49
C MET A 33 4.68 -5.30 -3.56
N LEU A 34 4.91 -4.68 -2.41
CA LEU A 34 5.92 -3.65 -2.23
C LEU A 34 7.22 -4.33 -1.80
N VAL A 35 8.32 -3.99 -2.46
CA VAL A 35 9.67 -4.38 -2.03
C VAL A 35 10.45 -3.10 -1.79
N TYR A 36 11.05 -2.96 -0.61
CA TYR A 36 11.76 -1.75 -0.22
C TYR A 36 13.13 -2.08 0.33
N SER A 37 14.07 -1.20 0.03
CA SER A 37 15.43 -1.19 0.57
C SER A 37 15.85 0.26 0.85
N ASP A 38 17.06 0.43 1.35
CA ASP A 38 17.74 1.73 1.42
C ASP A 38 17.83 2.43 0.06
N ALA A 39 17.75 1.65 -1.04
CA ALA A 39 17.94 2.15 -2.38
C ALA A 39 16.66 2.55 -3.11
N ALA A 40 15.56 1.84 -2.89
CA ALA A 40 14.35 2.02 -3.66
C ALA A 40 13.13 1.41 -2.97
N VAL A 41 11.94 1.83 -3.39
CA VAL A 41 10.70 1.08 -3.22
C VAL A 41 10.13 0.70 -4.58
N THR A 42 9.71 -0.56 -4.73
CA THR A 42 9.16 -1.12 -5.97
C THR A 42 7.77 -1.68 -5.73
N THR A 43 6.79 -1.20 -6.51
CA THR A 43 5.42 -1.72 -6.52
C THR A 43 5.28 -2.72 -7.64
N ILE A 44 4.90 -3.95 -7.32
CA ILE A 44 4.78 -5.06 -8.27
C ILE A 44 3.34 -5.57 -8.31
N ASN A 45 2.80 -5.71 -9.53
CA ASN A 45 1.52 -6.38 -9.75
C ASN A 45 1.70 -7.89 -9.81
N LEU A 46 1.30 -8.59 -8.75
CA LEU A 46 1.32 -10.06 -8.69
C LEU A 46 0.12 -10.72 -9.37
N SER A 47 -0.83 -9.92 -9.82
CA SER A 47 -2.10 -10.38 -10.38
C SER A 47 -2.00 -10.68 -11.88
N PRO A 48 -2.83 -11.60 -12.39
CA PRO A 48 -2.92 -11.88 -13.83
C PRO A 48 -3.69 -10.81 -14.62
N VAL A 49 -4.21 -9.77 -13.95
CA VAL A 49 -4.92 -8.64 -14.55
C VAL A 49 -4.29 -7.30 -14.14
N PRO A 50 -4.49 -6.22 -14.91
CA PRO A 50 -4.06 -4.89 -14.51
C PRO A 50 -4.66 -4.47 -13.17
N LEU A 51 -3.87 -3.79 -12.35
CA LEU A 51 -4.31 -3.20 -11.07
C LEU A 51 -4.56 -1.72 -11.24
N ILE A 52 -5.64 -1.22 -10.65
CA ILE A 52 -5.90 0.21 -10.54
C ILE A 52 -5.22 0.69 -9.25
N LEU A 53 -4.29 1.63 -9.38
CA LEU A 53 -3.57 2.24 -8.26
C LEU A 53 -4.21 3.56 -7.81
N GLU A 54 -5.22 4.07 -8.52
CA GLU A 54 -5.92 5.31 -8.18
C GLU A 54 -6.33 5.34 -6.69
N GLY A 55 -5.97 6.44 -6.01
CA GLY A 55 -6.32 6.66 -4.61
C GLY A 55 -5.58 5.77 -3.59
N LEU A 56 -4.57 5.00 -4.01
CA LEU A 56 -3.68 4.31 -3.08
C LEU A 56 -2.75 5.34 -2.41
N VAL A 57 -2.56 5.20 -1.10
CA VAL A 57 -1.72 6.11 -0.30
C VAL A 57 -0.87 5.30 0.65
N LEU A 58 0.41 5.63 0.75
CA LEU A 58 1.36 5.02 1.67
C LEU A 58 1.75 6.09 2.69
N SER A 59 1.45 5.86 3.96
CA SER A 59 1.64 6.86 5.01
C SER A 59 2.41 6.28 6.19
N ARG A 60 3.47 6.98 6.60
CA ARG A 60 4.22 6.68 7.82
C ARG A 60 4.23 7.91 8.70
N THR A 61 3.97 7.70 9.98
CA THR A 61 4.21 8.72 11.00
C THR A 61 5.65 8.56 11.49
N LEU A 62 6.44 9.61 11.35
CA LEU A 62 7.79 9.68 11.90
C LEU A 62 7.74 10.21 13.34
N ASP A 63 8.59 9.66 14.20
CA ASP A 63 8.67 10.06 15.61
C ASP A 63 9.23 11.48 15.81
N ASN A 64 9.91 12.03 14.80
CA ASN A 64 10.44 13.39 14.82
C ASN A 64 9.33 14.43 14.56
N ASN A 65 8.64 14.83 15.64
CA ASN A 65 7.55 15.82 15.64
C ASN A 65 6.19 15.31 15.14
N ASN A 66 5.95 13.99 15.13
CA ASN A 66 4.75 13.39 14.53
C ASN A 66 4.56 13.82 13.06
N GLN A 67 5.66 13.99 12.31
CA GLN A 67 5.57 14.31 10.90
C GLN A 67 4.96 13.11 10.17
N VAL A 68 3.88 13.33 9.43
CA VAL A 68 3.27 12.27 8.62
C VAL A 68 3.80 12.41 7.21
N VAL A 69 4.65 11.45 6.81
CA VAL A 69 5.12 11.30 5.44
C VAL A 69 4.02 10.56 4.70
N THR A 70 3.42 11.21 3.70
CA THR A 70 2.31 10.63 2.93
C THR A 70 2.67 10.66 1.46
N VAL A 71 2.86 9.49 0.88
CA VAL A 71 2.98 9.32 -0.56
C VAL A 71 1.61 8.94 -1.11
N THR A 72 0.97 9.91 -1.75
CA THR A 72 -0.29 9.72 -2.48
C THR A 72 0.03 9.28 -3.91
N VAL A 73 -0.72 8.35 -4.50
CA VAL A 73 -0.45 7.83 -5.87
C VAL A 73 -0.55 8.86 -7.00
N ASN A 74 -0.96 10.10 -6.75
CA ASN A 74 -0.64 11.22 -7.65
C ASN A 74 0.86 11.27 -7.96
N LEU A 75 1.70 10.77 -7.05
CA LEU A 75 3.11 10.57 -7.28
C LEU A 75 3.37 9.67 -8.49
N TRP A 76 2.64 8.58 -8.72
CA TRP A 76 2.88 7.74 -9.89
C TRP A 76 2.37 8.40 -11.18
N GLU A 77 1.28 9.16 -11.13
CA GLU A 77 0.86 10.01 -12.27
C GLU A 77 1.91 11.09 -12.58
N GLU A 78 2.54 11.69 -11.57
CA GLU A 78 3.58 12.72 -11.69
C GLU A 78 4.95 12.14 -12.09
N ILE A 79 5.31 10.96 -11.59
CA ILE A 79 6.53 10.21 -11.88
C ILE A 79 6.51 9.65 -13.29
N ALA A 80 5.32 9.28 -13.76
CA ALA A 80 5.16 8.55 -14.99
C ALA A 80 4.20 9.29 -15.92
N GLU A 81 4.65 10.43 -16.45
CA GLU A 81 3.95 11.15 -17.52
C GLU A 81 3.51 10.18 -18.62
N GLY A 82 2.21 9.84 -18.64
CA GLY A 82 1.60 8.95 -19.62
C GLY A 82 1.43 7.48 -19.23
N SER A 83 1.88 7.02 -18.06
CA SER A 83 1.40 5.75 -17.51
C SER A 83 0.10 6.03 -16.76
N GLY A 84 -1.01 5.50 -17.25
CA GLY A 84 -2.31 5.70 -16.59
C GLY A 84 -2.34 5.10 -15.17
N ASP A 85 -3.47 5.28 -14.48
CA ASP A 85 -3.74 4.77 -13.12
C ASP A 85 -3.70 3.25 -12.97
N THR A 86 -3.21 2.53 -13.99
CA THR A 86 -3.17 1.09 -14.06
C THR A 86 -1.75 0.57 -14.16
N LEU A 87 -1.41 -0.41 -13.34
CA LEU A 87 -0.19 -1.20 -13.45
C LEU A 87 -0.50 -2.53 -14.16
N PRO A 88 0.07 -2.83 -15.34
CA PRO A 88 -0.20 -4.08 -16.04
C PRO A 88 0.16 -5.33 -15.22
N ALA A 89 -0.39 -6.48 -15.59
CA ALA A 89 -0.13 -7.77 -14.94
C ALA A 89 1.36 -8.14 -15.00
N GLY A 90 1.96 -8.52 -13.87
CA GLY A 90 3.38 -8.92 -13.76
C GLY A 90 4.38 -7.75 -13.74
N ASP A 91 3.94 -6.54 -14.04
CA ASP A 91 4.81 -5.38 -14.19
C ASP A 91 5.04 -4.62 -12.89
N CYS A 92 6.00 -3.69 -12.91
CA CYS A 92 6.33 -2.86 -11.75
C CYS A 92 6.56 -1.37 -12.05
N TYR A 93 6.41 -0.59 -10.98
CA TYR A 93 6.89 0.79 -10.87
C TYR A 93 7.92 0.91 -9.74
N GLN A 94 8.85 1.86 -9.86
CA GLN A 94 9.92 2.02 -8.87
C GLN A 94 10.20 3.49 -8.51
N ILE A 95 10.42 3.76 -7.23
CA ILE A 95 10.97 5.04 -6.74
C ILE A 95 12.35 4.76 -6.19
N LEU A 96 13.35 5.49 -6.67
CA LEU A 96 14.73 5.41 -6.26
C LEU A 96 15.02 6.47 -5.20
N HIS A 97 15.78 6.13 -4.18
CA HIS A 97 16.31 7.10 -3.24
C HIS A 97 17.40 7.95 -3.91
N GLN A 98 17.40 9.27 -3.67
CA GLN A 98 18.28 10.23 -4.34
C GLN A 98 19.77 9.90 -4.25
N THR A 99 20.22 9.28 -3.15
CA THR A 99 21.64 8.91 -2.97
C THR A 99 22.09 7.79 -3.91
N ASN A 100 21.16 7.07 -4.56
CA ASN A 100 21.47 6.05 -5.56
C ASN A 100 21.58 6.62 -6.98
N VAL A 101 21.47 7.93 -7.12
CA VAL A 101 21.74 8.68 -8.34
C VAL A 101 23.12 9.32 -8.21
N LEU A 102 24.18 8.52 -8.44
CA LEU A 102 25.56 8.97 -8.35
C LEU A 102 26.00 9.71 -9.63
N GLY A 103 25.89 11.04 -9.65
CA GLY A 103 26.51 11.89 -10.68
C GLY A 103 26.04 11.60 -12.12
N ASP A 104 26.83 11.96 -13.14
CA ASP A 104 26.56 11.80 -14.59
C ASP A 104 26.22 10.36 -15.08
N LEU A 105 26.01 9.41 -14.16
CA LEU A 105 25.50 8.08 -14.42
C LEU A 105 23.98 8.10 -14.25
N SER A 106 23.27 7.83 -15.35
CA SER A 106 21.82 7.63 -15.36
C SER A 106 21.40 6.74 -14.19
N PRO A 107 20.30 7.07 -13.48
CA PRO A 107 19.75 6.18 -12.46
C PRO A 107 19.58 4.79 -13.05
N ASN A 108 20.06 3.77 -12.33
CA ASN A 108 19.94 2.39 -12.77
C ASN A 108 18.85 1.72 -11.94
N PRO A 109 17.61 1.63 -12.45
CA PRO A 109 16.55 0.98 -11.73
C PRO A 109 16.88 -0.49 -11.45
N ILE A 110 16.42 -0.97 -10.29
CA ILE A 110 16.71 -2.32 -9.81
C ILE A 110 15.62 -3.25 -10.34
N LEU A 111 15.97 -4.11 -11.31
CA LEU A 111 15.06 -5.16 -11.78
C LEU A 111 14.97 -6.27 -10.73
N LEU A 112 13.77 -6.44 -10.17
CA LEU A 112 13.47 -7.50 -9.22
C LEU A 112 12.99 -8.78 -9.94
N PRO A 113 13.24 -9.98 -9.40
CA PRO A 113 12.86 -11.24 -10.04
C PRO A 113 11.36 -11.41 -10.34
N ASN A 114 10.51 -10.66 -9.63
CA ASN A 114 9.05 -10.73 -9.76
C ASN A 114 8.48 -9.59 -10.60
N CYS A 115 9.32 -8.82 -11.29
CA CYS A 115 8.90 -7.76 -12.20
C CYS A 115 9.23 -8.16 -13.64
N ASP A 116 8.21 -8.44 -14.44
CA ASP A 116 8.36 -8.83 -15.84
C ASP A 116 8.88 -7.64 -16.67
N SER A 117 8.31 -6.45 -16.47
CA SER A 117 8.78 -5.19 -17.06
C SER A 117 8.63 -4.02 -16.08
N LEU A 118 9.68 -3.19 -16.00
CA LEU A 118 9.61 -1.91 -15.31
C LEU A 118 8.94 -0.89 -16.23
N GLN A 119 7.72 -0.52 -15.89
CA GLN A 119 6.91 0.39 -16.70
C GLN A 119 7.34 1.84 -16.53
N ASN A 120 7.75 2.23 -15.32
CA ASN A 120 8.30 3.54 -15.04
C ASN A 120 9.10 3.58 -13.74
N TRP A 121 9.93 4.61 -13.61
CA TRP A 121 10.65 4.91 -12.38
C TRP A 121 10.89 6.41 -12.21
N SER A 122 11.05 6.84 -10.96
CA SER A 122 11.53 8.19 -10.63
C SER A 122 12.48 8.16 -9.44
N VAL A 123 13.05 9.31 -9.13
CA VAL A 123 13.89 9.56 -7.98
C VAL A 123 13.04 10.34 -6.97
N ALA A 124 13.04 9.91 -5.70
CA ALA A 124 12.50 10.73 -4.63
C ALA A 124 13.33 12.01 -4.51
N ASP A 125 12.78 13.12 -4.97
CA ASP A 125 13.40 14.45 -4.99
C ASP A 125 13.05 15.28 -3.75
N GLU A 126 11.94 14.96 -3.08
CA GLU A 126 11.54 15.52 -1.80
C GLU A 126 11.76 14.51 -0.65
N GLN A 127 12.24 15.01 0.51
CA GLN A 127 12.39 14.18 1.72
C GLN A 127 11.06 13.54 2.15
N ASP A 128 9.93 14.20 1.85
CA ASP A 128 8.59 13.75 2.20
C ASP A 128 8.09 12.58 1.33
N TRP A 129 8.89 12.05 0.40
CA TRP A 129 8.54 10.86 -0.37
C TRP A 129 9.12 9.59 0.23
N ILE A 130 10.11 9.70 1.12
CA ILE A 130 10.92 8.58 1.61
C ILE A 130 10.28 7.93 2.85
N PHE A 131 9.08 7.37 2.68
CA PHE A 131 8.38 6.67 3.77
C PHE A 131 9.02 5.31 4.12
N TRP A 132 9.75 4.71 3.19
CA TRP A 132 10.17 3.31 3.26
C TRP A 132 11.56 3.07 3.89
N ILE A 133 12.30 4.14 4.23
CA ILE A 133 13.59 4.02 4.92
C ILE A 133 13.34 4.12 6.42
N PRO A 134 13.47 3.02 7.18
CA PRO A 134 13.23 3.06 8.62
C PRO A 134 14.30 3.88 9.35
N ASP A 135 13.88 4.64 10.34
CA ASP A 135 14.75 5.19 11.38
C ASP A 135 15.04 4.11 12.45
N GLU A 136 14.08 3.21 12.71
CA GLU A 136 14.18 2.09 13.67
C GLU A 136 13.61 0.77 13.09
N THR A 137 14.02 -0.37 13.66
CA THR A 137 13.75 -1.69 13.05
C THR A 137 12.31 -2.18 13.13
N ASP A 138 11.48 -1.61 14.00
CA ASP A 138 10.09 -2.02 14.27
C ASP A 138 9.05 -1.04 13.73
N GLU A 139 9.46 -0.10 12.87
CA GLU A 139 8.56 0.88 12.28
C GLU A 139 7.62 0.29 11.24
N GLU A 140 6.46 0.92 11.13
CA GLU A 140 5.39 0.52 10.22
C GLU A 140 4.92 1.70 9.37
N PHE A 141 4.35 1.38 8.22
CA PHE A 141 3.56 2.31 7.41
C PHE A 141 2.20 1.73 7.12
N GLN A 142 1.23 2.61 6.93
CA GLN A 142 -0.15 2.28 6.62
C GLN A 142 -0.41 2.45 5.13
N VAL A 143 -1.15 1.51 4.57
CA VAL A 143 -1.61 1.51 3.19
C VAL A 143 -3.09 1.87 3.20
N PHE A 144 -3.45 2.94 2.51
CA PHE A 144 -4.83 3.39 2.37
C PHE A 144 -5.32 3.24 0.93
N GLN A 145 -6.63 3.06 0.78
CA GLN A 145 -7.33 3.26 -0.47
C GLN A 145 -8.49 4.24 -0.24
N GLY A 146 -8.39 5.43 -0.83
CA GLY A 146 -9.19 6.57 -0.39
C GLY A 146 -8.91 6.88 1.09
N ASP A 147 -9.98 6.98 1.90
CA ASP A 147 -9.86 7.30 3.34
C ASP A 147 -9.73 6.07 4.26
N GLN A 148 -9.64 4.86 3.69
CA GLN A 148 -9.65 3.63 4.47
C GLN A 148 -8.27 2.97 4.50
N ILE A 149 -7.77 2.66 5.70
CA ILE A 149 -6.62 1.75 5.89
C ILE A 149 -7.02 0.35 5.40
N ILE A 150 -6.31 -0.14 4.39
CA ILE A 150 -6.48 -1.49 3.83
C ILE A 150 -5.39 -2.45 4.32
N HIS A 151 -4.23 -1.94 4.74
CA HIS A 151 -3.13 -2.75 5.25
C HIS A 151 -2.17 -1.95 6.12
N THR A 152 -1.40 -2.65 6.96
CA THR A 152 -0.25 -2.10 7.70
C THR A 152 0.96 -2.96 7.38
N CYS A 153 2.09 -2.33 7.09
CA CYS A 153 3.31 -2.98 6.62
C CYS A 153 4.46 -2.66 7.59
N SER A 154 5.26 -3.65 7.95
CA SER A 154 6.49 -3.43 8.71
C SER A 154 7.65 -3.11 7.78
N LEU A 155 8.39 -2.03 8.06
CA LEU A 155 9.59 -1.67 7.31
C LEU A 155 10.75 -2.65 7.54
N GLY A 156 10.79 -3.32 8.70
CA GLY A 156 11.81 -4.31 9.02
C GLY A 156 11.82 -5.55 8.13
N ASP A 157 10.68 -5.86 7.49
CA ASP A 157 10.54 -7.05 6.64
C ASP A 157 11.18 -6.88 5.25
N GLY A 158 11.42 -5.64 4.80
CA GLY A 158 11.92 -5.33 3.45
C GLY A 158 10.92 -5.59 2.31
N PHE A 159 9.73 -6.11 2.62
CA PHE A 159 8.65 -6.26 1.68
C PHE A 159 7.29 -6.28 2.39
N CYS A 160 6.24 -5.92 1.66
CA CYS A 160 4.87 -6.01 2.12
C CYS A 160 3.95 -6.51 1.00
N LYS A 161 2.93 -7.29 1.35
CA LYS A 161 1.95 -7.83 0.39
C LYS A 161 0.54 -7.51 0.85
N PHE A 162 -0.25 -6.95 -0.04
CA PHE A 162 -1.64 -6.60 0.24
C PHE A 162 -2.52 -6.80 -0.99
N PHE A 163 -3.82 -6.64 -0.79
CA PHE A 163 -4.82 -6.77 -1.82
C PHE A 163 -5.37 -5.41 -2.23
N LEU A 164 -5.46 -5.16 -3.53
CA LEU A 164 -6.26 -4.09 -4.14
C LEU A 164 -7.43 -4.69 -4.92
N PRO A 165 -8.61 -4.04 -4.93
CA PRO A 165 -9.70 -4.39 -5.82
C PRO A 165 -9.24 -4.42 -7.28
N GLN A 166 -9.67 -5.44 -8.01
CA GLN A 166 -9.47 -5.57 -9.45
C GLN A 166 -10.76 -5.13 -10.18
N PRO A 167 -10.66 -4.55 -11.39
CA PRO A 167 -11.82 -4.20 -12.21
C PRO A 167 -12.67 -5.41 -12.64
#